data_AF-A0A0F9AC78-F1
#
_entry.id   AF-A0A0F9AC78-F1
#
_cell.length_a   1.000
_cell.length_b   1.000
_cell.length_c   1.000
_cell.angle_alpha   90.00
_cell.angle_beta   90.00
_cell.angle_gamma   90.00
#
_symmetry.space_group_name_H-M   'P 1'
#
loop_
_entity.id
_entity.type
_entity.pdbx_description
1 polymer ?
#
loop_
_entity_poly.entity_id
_entity_poly.type
_entity_poly.pdbx_seq_one_letter_code
_entity_poly.pdbx_strand_id
1 'polypeptide(L)'
;MSFRRKIFLICLALLITAAVLAVGSFHVFLGMGKQMERLQVSIGAGVDHIDLMVSMDKPSLLTETWMKTGDIKYKNEALEVLDHNLELINTLRLSVSDEAGFDVLSSYILEIKAVLLSISDVPGGLELAGRADEISSLFAHSFVEADAINLSLVAESAHSVEVSRKYKSRIYSLMVALVVTCVVIVGTLIVMVGRTMDEPYSKLLEATEHVAAGDLLYRIKENDKDSEFGLIASRFNQMVGNLQRANIDLHDKVWQTELLLEASRLSENLEDMAPAMEQLVRSIAEKLGYDVCVVLRYDESAKSLMVLA
;
A
#
# COMPACT_ATOMS: atom_id res chain seq x y z
N MET A 1 4.84 9.26 -26.37
CA MET A 1 5.41 8.55 -25.18
C MET A 1 4.59 7.29 -24.98
N SER A 2 5.19 6.10 -25.11
CA SER A 2 4.44 4.82 -25.15
C SER A 2 3.60 4.58 -23.89
N PHE A 3 2.48 3.87 -24.05
CA PHE A 3 1.57 3.52 -22.95
C PHE A 3 2.30 2.81 -21.81
N ARG A 4 3.21 1.90 -22.17
CA ARG A 4 4.10 1.21 -21.22
C ARG A 4 4.95 2.16 -20.38
N ARG A 5 5.51 3.23 -20.97
CA ARG A 5 6.31 4.22 -20.22
C ARG A 5 5.47 5.02 -19.22
N LYS A 6 4.22 5.36 -19.56
CA LYS A 6 3.30 6.06 -18.66
C LYS A 6 2.91 5.18 -17.46
N ILE A 7 2.55 3.91 -17.71
CA ILE A 7 2.27 2.95 -16.63
C ILE A 7 3.51 2.76 -15.76
N PHE A 8 4.67 2.57 -16.37
CA PHE A 8 5.91 2.33 -15.63
C PHE A 8 6.28 3.49 -14.71
N LEU A 9 6.21 4.73 -15.18
CA LEU A 9 6.53 5.91 -14.37
C LEU A 9 5.56 6.08 -13.19
N ILE A 10 4.27 5.80 -13.40
CA ILE A 10 3.28 5.86 -12.33
C ILE A 10 3.55 4.75 -11.33
N CYS A 11 3.66 3.49 -11.76
CA CYS A 11 3.99 2.36 -10.87
C CYS A 11 5.26 2.60 -10.06
N LEU A 12 6.28 3.23 -10.67
CA LEU A 12 7.49 3.63 -9.97
C LEU A 12 7.21 4.69 -8.89
N ALA A 13 6.47 5.75 -9.23
CA ALA A 13 6.06 6.77 -8.27
C ALA A 13 5.22 6.18 -7.12
N LEU A 14 4.32 5.23 -7.42
CA LEU A 14 3.54 4.49 -6.44
C LEU A 14 4.43 3.71 -5.49
N LEU A 15 5.35 2.91 -6.02
CA LEU A 15 6.31 2.14 -5.23
C LEU A 15 7.14 3.03 -4.32
N ILE A 16 7.59 4.18 -4.83
CA ILE A 16 8.36 5.16 -4.03
C ILE A 16 7.49 5.71 -2.90
N THR A 17 6.27 6.17 -3.18
CA THR A 17 5.37 6.70 -2.13
C THR A 17 5.02 5.64 -1.07
N ALA A 18 4.72 4.41 -1.49
CA ALA A 18 4.47 3.29 -0.60
C ALA A 18 5.69 2.96 0.26
N ALA A 19 6.89 2.95 -0.32
CA ALA A 19 8.13 2.71 0.40
C ALA A 19 8.40 3.80 1.46
N VAL A 20 8.20 5.07 1.12
CA VAL A 20 8.36 6.20 2.07
C VAL A 20 7.37 6.07 3.24
N LEU A 21 6.10 5.76 2.96
CA LEU A 21 5.09 5.55 3.99
C LEU A 21 5.41 4.34 4.86
N ALA A 22 5.88 3.25 4.27
CA ALA A 22 6.27 2.03 5.00
C ALA A 22 7.46 2.30 5.94
N VAL A 23 8.50 2.97 5.46
CA VAL A 23 9.67 3.34 6.26
C VAL A 23 9.27 4.29 7.41
N GLY A 24 8.47 5.30 7.12
CA GLY A 24 7.97 6.23 8.13
C GLY A 24 7.13 5.53 9.21
N SER A 25 6.24 4.63 8.80
CA SER A 25 5.42 3.83 9.72
C SER A 25 6.27 2.89 10.57
N PHE A 26 7.27 2.24 9.97
CA PHE A 26 8.17 1.33 10.66
C PHE A 26 8.98 2.06 11.75
N HIS A 27 9.50 3.26 11.45
CA HIS A 27 10.24 4.06 12.43
C HIS A 27 9.36 4.50 13.62
N VAL A 28 8.12 4.90 13.35
CA VAL A 28 7.12 5.24 14.37
C VAL A 28 6.80 4.02 15.26
N PHE A 29 6.62 2.85 14.66
CA PHE A 29 6.31 1.61 15.38
C PHE A 29 7.47 1.17 16.29
N LEU A 30 8.71 1.21 15.80
CA LEU A 30 9.91 0.91 16.60
C LEU A 30 10.06 1.89 17.79
N GLY A 31 9.78 3.18 17.57
CA GLY A 31 9.80 4.18 18.64
C GLY A 31 8.74 3.91 19.71
N MET A 32 7.51 3.56 19.29
CA MET A 32 6.42 3.24 20.20
C MET A 32 6.69 1.96 21.00
N GLY A 33 7.27 0.93 20.39
CA GLY A 33 7.63 -0.32 21.07
C GLY A 33 8.55 -0.08 22.27
N LYS A 34 9.63 0.69 22.07
CA LYS A 34 10.56 1.05 23.15
C LYS A 34 9.90 1.85 24.28
N GLN A 35 8.96 2.74 23.94
CA GLN A 35 8.27 3.55 24.94
C GLN A 35 7.21 2.75 25.70
N MET A 36 6.54 1.80 25.04
CA MET A 36 5.57 0.92 25.67
C MET A 36 6.26 -0.04 26.66
N GLU A 37 7.44 -0.53 26.31
CA GLU A 37 8.27 -1.34 27.20
C GLU A 37 8.64 -0.55 28.47
N ARG A 38 9.15 0.68 28.33
CA ARG A 38 9.42 1.56 29.48
C ARG A 38 8.18 1.86 30.30
N LEU A 39 7.05 2.12 29.66
CA LEU A 39 5.79 2.37 30.35
C LEU A 39 5.36 1.14 31.15
N GLN A 40 5.47 -0.06 30.58
CA GLN A 40 5.12 -1.29 31.27
C GLN A 40 6.04 -1.56 32.46
N VAL A 41 7.35 -1.35 32.31
CA VAL A 41 8.31 -1.46 33.41
C VAL A 41 8.02 -0.43 34.50
N SER A 42 7.80 0.83 34.13
CA SER A 42 7.51 1.92 35.07
C SER A 42 6.18 1.71 35.81
N ILE A 43 5.13 1.20 35.14
CA ILE A 43 3.87 0.85 35.79
C ILE A 43 4.06 -0.33 36.74
N GLY A 44 4.80 -1.36 36.35
CA GLY A 44 5.11 -2.51 37.22
C GLY A 44 5.87 -2.07 38.47
N ALA A 45 6.94 -1.29 38.29
CA ALA A 45 7.71 -0.71 39.39
C ALA A 45 6.85 0.21 40.29
N GLY A 46 5.88 0.93 39.71
CA GLY A 46 4.94 1.74 40.49
C GLY A 46 4.04 0.90 41.41
N VAL A 47 3.60 -0.28 40.97
CA VAL A 47 2.80 -1.21 41.80
C VAL A 47 3.65 -1.75 42.96
N ASP A 48 4.85 -2.25 42.65
CA ASP A 48 5.78 -2.79 43.65
C ASP A 48 6.21 -1.70 44.66
N HIS A 49 6.30 -0.44 44.21
CA HIS A 49 6.60 0.69 45.11
C HIS A 49 5.42 1.08 46.00
N ILE A 50 4.18 0.96 45.52
CA ILE A 50 3.00 1.12 46.39
C ILE A 50 3.01 0.07 47.50
N ASP A 51 3.35 -1.18 47.18
CA ASP A 51 3.47 -2.24 48.17
C ASP A 51 4.58 -1.94 49.19
N LEU A 52 5.73 -1.41 48.74
CA LEU A 52 6.79 -0.92 49.61
C LEU A 52 6.33 0.23 50.52
N MET A 53 5.63 1.24 50.00
CA MET A 53 5.13 2.34 50.84
C MET A 53 4.13 1.84 51.90
N VAL A 54 3.25 0.90 51.54
CA VAL A 54 2.28 0.31 52.47
C VAL A 54 2.98 -0.53 53.55
N SER A 55 4.05 -1.23 53.19
CA SER A 55 4.81 -2.05 54.15
C SER A 55 5.73 -1.22 55.03
N MET A 56 6.21 -0.06 54.59
CA MET A 56 7.14 0.81 55.34
C MET A 56 6.55 1.39 56.64
N ASP A 57 5.23 1.54 56.75
CA ASP A 57 4.57 2.03 57.97
C ASP A 57 4.61 1.02 59.12
N LYS A 58 4.56 -0.28 58.78
CA LYS A 58 4.42 -1.36 59.77
C LYS A 58 5.61 -1.48 60.72
N PRO A 59 6.89 -1.47 60.29
CA PRO A 59 8.02 -1.58 61.20
C PRO A 59 8.06 -0.45 62.23
N SER A 60 7.64 0.77 61.86
CA SER A 60 7.61 1.91 62.79
C SER A 60 6.62 1.65 63.93
N LEU A 61 5.39 1.25 63.59
CA LEU A 61 4.35 0.90 64.57
C LEU A 61 4.73 -0.30 65.44
N LEU A 62 5.31 -1.35 64.84
CA LEU A 62 5.77 -2.54 65.55
C LEU A 62 6.92 -2.19 66.51
N THR A 63 7.85 -1.34 66.07
CA THR A 63 8.93 -0.84 66.91
C THR A 63 8.39 0.00 68.06
N GLU A 64 7.45 0.91 67.81
CA GLU A 64 6.80 1.70 68.86
C GLU A 64 6.07 0.81 69.88
N THR A 65 5.36 -0.21 69.38
CA THR A 65 4.64 -1.17 70.23
C THR A 65 5.61 -1.98 71.07
N TRP A 66 6.71 -2.47 70.48
CA TRP A 66 7.79 -3.14 71.21
C TRP A 66 8.39 -2.22 72.28
N MET A 67 8.70 -0.96 71.94
CA MET A 67 9.27 0.00 72.90
C MET A 67 8.34 0.26 74.09
N LYS A 68 7.01 0.26 73.87
CA LYS A 68 6.00 0.46 74.92
C LYS A 68 5.74 -0.79 75.77
N THR A 69 5.76 -1.97 75.15
CA THR A 69 5.34 -3.24 75.79
C THR A 69 6.49 -4.09 76.27
N GLY A 70 7.67 -3.94 75.67
CA GLY A 70 8.83 -4.81 75.84
C GLY A 70 8.68 -6.20 75.22
N ASP A 71 7.59 -6.50 74.51
CA ASP A 71 7.36 -7.82 73.93
C ASP A 71 8.21 -8.01 72.66
N ILE A 72 9.21 -8.88 72.78
CA ILE A 72 10.20 -9.21 71.74
C ILE A 72 9.53 -9.69 70.45
N LYS A 73 8.30 -10.23 70.50
CA LYS A 73 7.56 -10.62 69.30
C LYS A 73 7.43 -9.46 68.30
N TYR A 74 7.11 -8.26 68.78
CA TYR A 74 6.96 -7.09 67.91
C TYR A 74 8.28 -6.61 67.32
N LYS A 75 9.40 -6.77 68.05
CA LYS A 75 10.75 -6.50 67.54
C LYS A 75 11.09 -7.46 66.38
N ASN A 76 10.85 -8.75 66.56
CA ASN A 76 11.12 -9.75 65.53
C ASN A 76 10.24 -9.53 64.29
N GLU A 77 8.96 -9.23 64.49
CA GLU A 77 8.04 -8.92 63.39
C GLU A 77 8.47 -7.64 62.64
N ALA A 78 8.95 -6.62 63.35
CA ALA A 78 9.52 -5.42 62.71
C ALA A 78 10.75 -5.75 61.85
N LEU A 79 11.66 -6.59 62.36
CA LEU A 79 12.86 -7.02 61.63
C LEU A 79 12.50 -7.84 60.38
N GLU A 80 11.51 -8.73 60.45
CA GLU A 80 11.01 -9.49 59.30
C GLU A 80 10.44 -8.57 58.22
N VAL A 81 9.66 -7.56 58.60
CA VAL A 81 9.10 -6.61 57.63
C VAL A 81 10.20 -5.72 57.02
N LEU A 82 11.23 -5.33 57.79
CA LEU A 82 12.38 -4.60 57.24
C LEU A 82 13.16 -5.45 56.23
N ASP A 83 13.31 -6.75 56.47
CA ASP A 83 13.94 -7.67 55.52
C ASP A 83 13.12 -7.81 54.23
N HIS A 84 11.80 -7.94 54.35
CA HIS A 84 10.92 -7.93 53.20
C HIS A 84 11.01 -6.61 52.40
N ASN A 85 11.10 -5.46 53.08
CA ASN A 85 11.25 -4.17 52.41
C ASN A 85 12.58 -4.07 51.65
N LEU A 86 13.68 -4.63 52.18
CA LEU A 86 14.95 -4.70 51.46
C LEU A 86 14.85 -5.58 50.21
N GLU A 87 14.12 -6.69 50.26
CA GLU A 87 13.87 -7.54 49.08
C GLU A 87 13.06 -6.81 48.00
N LEU A 88 12.02 -6.07 48.40
CA LEU A 88 11.23 -5.22 47.50
C LEU A 88 12.11 -4.14 46.86
N ILE A 89 12.93 -3.44 47.65
CA ILE A 89 13.85 -2.42 47.14
C ILE A 89 14.85 -2.99 46.14
N ASN A 90 15.41 -4.18 46.41
CA ASN A 90 16.32 -4.83 45.47
C ASN A 90 15.63 -5.23 44.16
N THR A 91 14.37 -5.65 44.23
CA THR A 91 13.57 -5.96 43.03
C THR A 91 13.30 -4.69 42.22
N LEU A 92 12.86 -3.63 42.90
CA LEU A 92 12.59 -2.33 42.31
C LEU A 92 13.83 -1.72 41.67
N ARG A 93 14.99 -1.81 42.32
CA ARG A 93 16.28 -1.32 41.80
C ARG A 93 16.60 -1.86 40.41
N LEU A 94 16.28 -3.13 40.13
CA LEU A 94 16.56 -3.74 38.82
C LEU A 94 15.64 -3.22 37.70
N SER A 95 14.54 -2.54 38.06
CA SER A 95 13.50 -2.11 37.13
C SER A 95 13.51 -0.61 36.83
N VAL A 96 14.28 0.19 37.57
CA VAL A 96 14.23 1.66 37.52
C VAL A 96 15.62 2.24 37.25
N SER A 97 15.69 3.36 36.53
CA SER A 97 16.96 3.99 36.15
C SER A 97 17.62 4.78 37.29
N ASP A 98 16.87 5.16 38.32
CA ASP A 98 17.34 5.97 39.45
C ASP A 98 17.80 5.10 40.62
N GLU A 99 18.98 4.49 40.48
CA GLU A 99 19.54 3.60 41.51
C GLU A 99 19.93 4.32 42.81
N ALA A 100 20.21 5.63 42.75
CA ALA A 100 20.75 6.38 43.87
C ALA A 100 19.76 6.50 45.04
N GLY A 101 18.48 6.77 44.76
CA GLY A 101 17.44 6.83 45.79
C GLY A 101 17.25 5.49 46.50
N PHE A 102 17.28 4.38 45.75
CA PHE A 102 17.16 3.04 46.34
C PHE A 102 18.36 2.67 47.22
N ASP A 103 19.57 3.12 46.89
CA ASP A 103 20.75 2.92 47.74
C ASP A 103 20.63 3.70 49.06
N VAL A 104 20.15 4.94 49.01
CA VAL A 104 19.89 5.76 50.21
C VAL A 104 18.80 5.13 51.08
N LEU A 105 17.68 4.72 50.47
CA LEU A 105 16.59 4.06 51.18
C LEU A 105 17.04 2.74 51.83
N SER A 106 17.82 1.93 51.11
CA SER A 106 18.42 0.70 51.65
C SER A 106 19.32 0.99 52.84
N SER A 107 20.12 2.05 52.77
CA SER A 107 20.99 2.48 53.87
C SER A 107 20.19 2.80 55.13
N TYR A 108 19.10 3.56 55.02
CA TYR A 108 18.25 3.87 56.17
C TYR A 108 17.62 2.61 56.77
N ILE A 109 17.13 1.68 55.95
CA ILE A 109 16.53 0.43 56.47
C ILE A 109 17.57 -0.45 57.17
N LEU A 110 18.78 -0.57 56.62
CA LEU A 110 19.88 -1.29 57.26
C LEU A 110 20.30 -0.63 58.58
N GLU A 111 20.31 0.69 58.65
CA GLU A 111 20.63 1.44 59.86
C GLU A 111 19.58 1.23 60.94
N ILE A 112 18.28 1.30 60.60
CA ILE A 112 17.17 0.95 61.50
C ILE A 112 17.35 -0.47 62.05
N LYS A 113 17.64 -1.43 61.16
CA LYS A 113 17.86 -2.83 61.54
C LYS A 113 19.04 -2.97 62.52
N ALA A 114 20.15 -2.28 62.25
CA ALA A 114 21.32 -2.30 63.11
C ALA A 114 21.03 -1.71 64.50
N VAL A 115 20.29 -0.59 64.57
CA VAL A 115 19.89 0.03 65.83
C VAL A 115 18.98 -0.93 66.61
N LEU A 116 17.95 -1.49 65.99
CA LEU A 116 17.04 -2.47 66.62
C LEU A 116 17.78 -3.69 67.18
N LEU A 117 18.71 -4.27 66.43
CA LEU A 117 19.50 -5.43 66.86
C LEU A 117 20.45 -5.09 68.01
N SER A 118 20.94 -3.84 68.09
CA SER A 118 21.86 -3.41 69.13
C SER A 118 21.20 -3.10 70.47
N ILE A 119 19.87 -2.96 70.51
CA ILE A 119 19.11 -2.75 71.75
C ILE A 119 18.87 -4.12 72.42
N SER A 120 19.30 -4.26 73.68
CA SER A 120 19.09 -5.45 74.48
C SER A 120 17.60 -5.78 74.63
N ASP A 121 17.24 -7.07 74.72
CA ASP A 121 15.85 -7.55 74.82
C ASP A 121 15.18 -7.25 76.18
N VAL A 122 15.74 -6.33 76.96
CA VAL A 122 15.28 -5.99 78.32
C VAL A 122 14.23 -4.87 78.24
N PRO A 123 13.00 -5.09 78.72
CA PRO A 123 11.92 -4.08 78.70
C PRO A 123 12.25 -2.82 79.51
N GLY A 124 11.97 -1.64 78.95
CA GLY A 124 11.71 -0.41 79.71
C GLY A 124 12.92 0.35 80.29
N GLY A 125 14.12 0.15 79.76
CA GLY A 125 15.32 0.88 80.21
C GLY A 125 15.42 2.33 79.70
N LEU A 126 16.15 3.20 80.41
CA LEU A 126 16.50 4.57 79.99
C LEU A 126 17.21 4.60 78.60
N GLU A 127 17.87 3.50 78.24
CA GLU A 127 18.54 3.24 76.95
C GLU A 127 17.55 3.15 75.78
N LEU A 128 16.34 2.62 76.00
CA LEU A 128 15.25 2.58 75.00
C LEU A 128 14.71 3.99 74.71
N ALA A 129 14.58 4.83 75.73
CA ALA A 129 14.11 6.20 75.57
C ALA A 129 15.11 7.08 74.78
N GLY A 130 16.43 6.89 75.01
CA GLY A 130 17.47 7.63 74.28
C GLY A 130 17.61 7.22 72.80
N ARG A 131 17.20 6.01 72.44
CA ARG A 131 17.26 5.48 71.06
C ARG A 131 15.93 5.56 70.31
N ALA A 132 14.83 5.81 71.00
CA ALA A 132 13.52 5.99 70.38
C ALA A 132 13.51 7.17 69.40
N ASP A 133 14.15 8.29 69.76
CA ASP A 133 14.26 9.46 68.90
C ASP A 133 15.12 9.18 67.66
N GLU A 134 16.22 8.42 67.81
CA GLU A 134 17.09 7.98 66.72
C GLU A 134 16.32 7.11 65.72
N ILE A 135 15.62 6.09 66.21
CA ILE A 135 14.82 5.19 65.36
C ILE A 135 13.69 5.95 64.66
N SER A 136 12.98 6.83 65.38
CA SER A 136 11.91 7.64 64.81
C SER A 136 12.43 8.56 63.69
N SER A 137 13.60 9.17 63.87
CA SER A 137 14.24 9.99 62.85
C SER A 137 14.63 9.17 61.61
N LEU A 138 15.18 7.98 61.79
CA LEU A 138 15.56 7.11 60.68
C LEU A 138 14.33 6.64 59.87
N PHE A 139 13.23 6.32 60.56
CA PHE A 139 11.95 6.04 59.89
C PHE A 139 11.45 7.26 59.12
N ALA A 140 11.47 8.46 59.72
CA ALA A 140 11.05 9.68 59.03
C ALA A 140 11.87 9.94 57.75
N HIS A 141 13.20 9.74 57.79
CA HIS A 141 14.05 9.88 56.61
C HIS A 141 13.77 8.82 55.55
N SER A 142 13.56 7.56 55.94
CA SER A 142 13.23 6.51 54.97
C SER A 142 11.91 6.78 54.27
N PHE A 143 10.87 7.26 54.97
CA PHE A 143 9.61 7.65 54.34
C PHE A 143 9.76 8.80 53.34
N VAL A 144 10.55 9.83 53.68
CA VAL A 144 10.80 10.95 52.77
C VAL A 144 11.52 10.48 51.51
N GLU A 145 12.50 9.59 51.64
CA GLU A 145 13.21 9.04 50.49
C GLU A 145 12.29 8.16 49.62
N ALA A 146 11.47 7.30 50.24
CA ALA A 146 10.51 6.47 49.53
C ALA A 146 9.47 7.32 48.75
N ASP A 147 9.00 8.44 49.32
CA ASP A 147 8.13 9.37 48.62
C ASP A 147 8.84 10.09 47.45
N ALA A 148 10.11 10.48 47.64
CA ALA A 148 10.92 11.07 46.57
C ALA A 148 11.09 10.12 45.37
N ILE A 149 11.35 8.83 45.64
CA ILE A 149 11.39 7.76 44.63
C ILE A 149 10.02 7.60 43.94
N ASN A 150 8.92 7.71 44.69
CA ASN A 150 7.58 7.63 44.10
C ASN A 150 7.34 8.77 43.11
N LEU A 151 7.73 9.98 43.49
CA LEU A 151 7.58 11.16 42.65
C LEU A 151 8.38 11.04 41.35
N SER A 152 9.59 10.47 41.38
CA SER A 152 10.42 10.26 40.19
C SER A 152 9.80 9.20 39.26
N LEU A 153 9.29 8.09 39.81
CA LEU A 153 8.56 7.06 39.07
C LEU A 153 7.28 7.60 38.40
N VAL A 154 6.51 8.41 39.13
CA VAL A 154 5.31 9.06 38.60
C VAL A 154 5.66 10.06 37.49
N ALA A 155 6.76 10.80 37.63
CA ALA A 155 7.23 11.71 36.59
C ALA A 155 7.67 10.96 35.31
N GLU A 156 8.35 9.82 35.45
CA GLU A 156 8.78 8.99 34.32
C GLU A 156 7.59 8.34 33.58
N SER A 157 6.62 7.81 34.33
CA SER A 157 5.37 7.28 33.75
C SER A 157 4.55 8.39 33.06
N ALA A 158 4.45 9.58 33.65
CA ALA A 158 3.77 10.73 33.03
C ALA A 158 4.45 11.13 31.70
N HIS A 159 5.79 11.17 31.66
CA HIS A 159 6.53 11.49 30.45
C HIS A 159 6.31 10.47 29.33
N SER A 160 6.37 9.18 29.65
CA SER A 160 6.14 8.10 28.68
C SER A 160 4.70 8.04 28.16
N VAL A 161 3.70 8.42 28.98
CA VAL A 161 2.30 8.61 28.55
C VAL A 161 2.18 9.78 27.55
N GLU A 162 2.83 10.91 27.82
CA GLU A 162 2.77 12.08 26.92
C GLU A 162 3.43 11.78 25.56
N VAL A 163 4.57 11.12 25.59
CA VAL A 163 5.26 10.64 24.38
C VAL A 163 4.38 9.67 23.60
N SER A 164 3.71 8.73 24.28
CA SER A 164 2.76 7.79 23.67
C SER A 164 1.59 8.51 22.99
N ARG A 165 1.11 9.62 23.56
CA ARG A 165 0.06 10.46 22.94
C ARG A 165 0.53 11.11 21.63
N LYS A 166 1.78 11.59 21.57
CA LYS A 166 2.37 12.12 20.32
C LYS A 166 2.46 11.05 19.23
N TYR A 167 2.80 9.81 19.59
CA TYR A 167 2.81 8.69 18.65
C TYR A 167 1.42 8.36 18.10
N LYS A 168 0.36 8.37 18.95
CA LYS A 168 -1.02 8.20 18.46
C LYS A 168 -1.38 9.21 17.38
N SER A 169 -1.12 10.50 17.59
CA SER A 169 -1.42 11.53 16.58
C SER A 169 -0.64 11.33 15.28
N ARG A 170 0.63 10.91 15.35
CA ARG A 170 1.42 10.61 14.16
C ARG A 170 0.88 9.40 13.40
N ILE A 171 0.49 8.34 14.10
CA ILE A 171 -0.12 7.15 13.48
C ILE A 171 -1.41 7.53 12.74
N TYR A 172 -2.30 8.31 13.37
CA TYR A 172 -3.51 8.78 12.70
C TYR A 172 -3.19 9.60 11.44
N SER A 173 -2.22 10.52 11.50
CA SER A 173 -1.82 11.30 10.32
C SER A 173 -1.24 10.44 9.20
N LEU A 174 -0.46 9.40 9.52
CA LEU A 174 0.08 8.45 8.54
C LEU A 174 -1.01 7.58 7.93
N MET A 175 -1.99 7.13 8.71
CA MET A 175 -3.15 6.38 8.20
C MET A 175 -3.98 7.24 7.25
N VAL A 176 -4.27 8.48 7.60
CA VAL A 176 -4.99 9.40 6.71
C VAL A 176 -4.18 9.64 5.43
N ALA A 177 -2.87 9.88 5.52
CA ALA A 177 -2.01 10.04 4.36
C ALA A 177 -2.03 8.80 3.45
N LEU A 178 -2.02 7.59 4.02
CA LEU A 178 -2.11 6.34 3.28
C LEU A 178 -3.44 6.21 2.54
N VAL A 179 -4.56 6.50 3.19
CA VAL A 179 -5.90 6.46 2.57
C VAL A 179 -5.99 7.47 1.43
N VAL A 180 -5.58 8.72 1.66
CA VAL A 180 -5.57 9.78 0.64
C VAL A 180 -4.71 9.37 -0.54
N THR A 181 -3.52 8.82 -0.28
CA THR A 181 -2.63 8.33 -1.34
C THR A 181 -3.34 7.24 -2.14
N CYS A 182 -3.90 6.20 -1.51
CA CYS A 182 -4.68 5.16 -2.20
C CYS A 182 -5.80 5.73 -3.08
N VAL A 183 -6.57 6.71 -2.59
CA VAL A 183 -7.64 7.33 -3.38
C VAL A 183 -7.10 8.05 -4.61
N VAL A 184 -6.01 8.83 -4.46
CA VAL A 184 -5.36 9.52 -5.58
C VAL A 184 -4.84 8.52 -6.61
N ILE A 185 -4.27 7.40 -6.16
CA ILE A 185 -3.76 6.33 -7.03
C ILE A 185 -4.89 5.72 -7.85
N VAL A 186 -5.97 5.30 -7.20
CA VAL A 186 -7.11 4.69 -7.85
C VAL A 186 -7.76 5.67 -8.83
N GLY A 187 -7.96 6.93 -8.42
CA GLY A 187 -8.49 7.98 -9.29
C GLY A 187 -7.63 8.22 -10.53
N THR A 188 -6.30 8.26 -10.36
CA THR A 188 -5.36 8.45 -11.47
C THR A 188 -5.38 7.27 -12.43
N LEU A 189 -5.46 6.04 -11.92
CA LEU A 189 -5.57 4.82 -12.73
C LEU A 189 -6.87 4.79 -13.54
N ILE A 190 -8.02 5.13 -12.92
CA ILE A 190 -9.32 5.17 -13.61
C ILE A 190 -9.29 6.15 -14.79
N VAL A 191 -8.84 7.40 -14.55
CA VAL A 191 -8.76 8.42 -15.60
C VAL A 191 -7.79 8.00 -16.72
N MET A 192 -6.69 7.36 -16.37
CA MET A 192 -5.72 6.89 -17.35
C MET A 192 -6.28 5.76 -18.21
N VAL A 193 -6.87 4.71 -17.61
CA VAL A 193 -7.46 3.58 -18.34
C VAL A 193 -8.54 4.08 -19.30
N GLY A 194 -9.45 4.96 -18.84
CA GLY A 194 -10.48 5.51 -19.71
C GLY A 194 -9.92 6.27 -20.93
N ARG A 195 -8.86 7.07 -20.75
CA ARG A 195 -8.25 7.83 -21.87
C ARG A 195 -7.34 7.01 -22.78
N THR A 196 -6.79 5.90 -22.30
CA THR A 196 -5.78 5.13 -23.04
C THR A 196 -6.30 3.82 -23.61
N MET A 197 -7.39 3.27 -23.05
CA MET A 197 -8.00 2.03 -23.50
C MET A 197 -9.42 2.24 -24.03
N ASP A 198 -10.32 2.91 -23.29
CA ASP A 198 -11.74 2.98 -23.73
C ASP A 198 -11.93 3.79 -25.02
N GLU A 199 -11.29 4.95 -25.14
CA GLU A 199 -11.42 5.78 -26.34
C GLU A 199 -10.86 5.09 -27.60
N PRO A 200 -9.67 4.46 -27.58
CA PRO A 200 -9.18 3.76 -28.76
C PRO A 200 -9.92 2.44 -29.06
N TYR A 201 -10.43 1.74 -28.03
CA TYR A 201 -11.19 0.50 -28.21
C TYR A 201 -12.56 0.76 -28.84
N SER A 202 -13.26 1.81 -28.38
CA SER A 202 -14.52 2.24 -29.01
C SER A 202 -14.34 2.63 -30.47
N LYS A 203 -13.27 3.38 -30.81
CA LYS A 203 -12.96 3.71 -32.21
C LYS A 203 -12.68 2.48 -33.08
N LEU A 204 -12.04 1.45 -32.53
CA LEU A 204 -11.79 0.20 -33.26
C LEU A 204 -13.09 -0.60 -33.47
N LEU A 205 -13.97 -0.61 -32.47
CA LEU A 205 -15.28 -1.24 -32.56
C LEU A 205 -16.12 -0.56 -33.66
N GLU A 206 -16.23 0.77 -33.62
CA GLU A 206 -16.91 1.59 -34.63
C GLU A 206 -16.34 1.34 -36.04
N ALA A 207 -15.01 1.33 -36.18
CA ALA A 207 -14.37 1.04 -37.46
C ALA A 207 -14.72 -0.34 -38.00
N THR A 208 -14.81 -1.33 -37.12
CA THR A 208 -15.16 -2.70 -37.50
C THR A 208 -16.62 -2.79 -37.94
N GLU A 209 -17.53 -2.06 -37.29
CA GLU A 209 -18.94 -1.95 -37.69
C GLU A 209 -19.09 -1.30 -39.07
N HIS A 210 -18.36 -0.22 -39.36
CA HIS A 210 -18.35 0.39 -40.69
C HIS A 210 -17.93 -0.61 -41.78
N VAL A 211 -16.83 -1.33 -41.55
CA VAL A 211 -16.33 -2.35 -42.49
C VAL A 211 -17.34 -3.50 -42.65
N ALA A 212 -17.97 -3.95 -41.57
CA ALA A 212 -19.01 -4.98 -41.61
C ALA A 212 -20.26 -4.53 -42.37
N ALA A 213 -20.59 -3.24 -42.34
CA ALA A 213 -21.67 -2.64 -43.13
C ALA A 213 -21.31 -2.45 -44.62
N GLY A 214 -20.08 -2.80 -45.03
CA GLY A 214 -19.60 -2.69 -46.41
C GLY A 214 -18.86 -1.39 -46.73
N ASP A 215 -18.67 -0.49 -45.76
CA ASP A 215 -17.88 0.73 -45.94
C ASP A 215 -16.38 0.40 -45.86
N LEU A 216 -15.82 -0.01 -46.99
CA LEU A 216 -14.39 -0.28 -47.15
C LEU A 216 -13.55 0.99 -47.37
N LEU A 217 -14.15 2.18 -47.33
CA LEU A 217 -13.44 3.46 -47.41
C LEU A 217 -13.09 4.01 -46.03
N TYR A 218 -13.78 3.55 -44.98
CA TYR A 218 -13.49 3.94 -43.60
C TYR A 218 -12.05 3.58 -43.19
N ARG A 219 -11.35 4.51 -42.53
CA ARG A 219 -9.99 4.33 -42.01
C ARG A 219 -9.86 4.90 -40.62
N ILE A 220 -9.15 4.20 -39.75
CA ILE A 220 -8.83 4.70 -38.41
C ILE A 220 -7.70 5.72 -38.51
N LYS A 221 -7.89 6.90 -37.92
CA LYS A 221 -6.88 7.96 -37.92
C LYS A 221 -5.68 7.58 -37.05
N GLU A 222 -4.50 7.53 -37.67
CA GLU A 222 -3.23 7.22 -37.01
C GLU A 222 -2.65 8.46 -36.32
N ASN A 223 -3.17 8.82 -35.14
CA ASN A 223 -2.70 10.00 -34.41
C ASN A 223 -1.31 9.82 -33.76
N ASP A 224 -0.88 8.58 -33.48
CA ASP A 224 0.41 8.30 -32.82
C ASP A 224 0.98 6.96 -33.33
N LYS A 225 1.72 7.00 -34.45
CA LYS A 225 2.25 5.80 -35.16
C LYS A 225 3.17 4.93 -34.31
N ASP A 226 3.84 5.51 -33.32
CA ASP A 226 4.77 4.79 -32.43
C ASP A 226 4.09 4.19 -31.19
N SER A 227 2.78 4.38 -31.04
CA SER A 227 1.99 3.82 -29.95
C SER A 227 1.46 2.42 -30.29
N GLU A 228 1.16 1.64 -29.25
CA GLU A 228 0.59 0.30 -29.41
C GLU A 228 -0.74 0.34 -30.18
N PHE A 229 -1.57 1.36 -29.97
CA PHE A 229 -2.82 1.55 -30.72
C PHE A 229 -2.59 2.06 -32.14
N GLY A 230 -1.56 2.87 -32.39
CA GLY A 230 -1.17 3.27 -33.74
C GLY A 230 -0.81 2.08 -34.61
N LEU A 231 -0.09 1.10 -34.04
CA LEU A 231 0.21 -0.15 -34.73
C LEU A 231 -1.05 -0.96 -35.06
N ILE A 232 -1.99 -1.08 -34.11
CA ILE A 232 -3.27 -1.76 -34.33
C ILE A 232 -4.07 -1.07 -35.43
N ALA A 233 -4.20 0.26 -35.38
CA ALA A 233 -4.89 1.05 -36.40
C ALA A 233 -4.28 0.86 -37.79
N SER A 234 -2.94 0.84 -37.88
CA SER A 234 -2.22 0.60 -39.14
C SER A 234 -2.49 -0.80 -39.71
N ARG A 235 -2.46 -1.84 -38.86
CA ARG A 235 -2.79 -3.21 -39.28
C ARG A 235 -4.24 -3.36 -39.71
N PHE A 236 -5.17 -2.71 -39.00
CA PHE A 236 -6.57 -2.65 -39.38
C PHE A 236 -6.75 -1.99 -40.75
N ASN A 237 -6.18 -0.80 -40.96
CA ASN A 237 -6.25 -0.08 -42.24
C ASN A 237 -5.67 -0.91 -43.40
N GLN A 238 -4.57 -1.64 -43.16
CA GLN A 238 -3.98 -2.55 -44.15
C GLN A 238 -4.92 -3.71 -44.51
N MET A 239 -5.59 -4.29 -43.51
CA MET A 239 -6.60 -5.34 -43.73
C MET A 239 -7.78 -4.83 -44.57
N VAL A 240 -8.33 -3.66 -44.25
CA VAL A 240 -9.44 -3.07 -45.02
C VAL A 240 -9.01 -2.76 -46.46
N GLY A 241 -7.78 -2.27 -46.67
CA GLY A 241 -7.23 -2.07 -48.01
C GLY A 241 -7.05 -3.36 -48.81
N ASN A 242 -6.76 -4.48 -48.15
CA ASN A 242 -6.71 -5.79 -48.80
C ASN A 242 -8.12 -6.27 -49.19
N LEU A 243 -9.11 -6.10 -48.31
CA LEU A 243 -10.52 -6.41 -48.60
C LEU A 243 -11.04 -5.59 -49.78
N GLN A 244 -10.73 -4.29 -49.82
CA GLN A 244 -11.13 -3.41 -50.91
C GLN A 244 -10.57 -3.89 -52.25
N ARG A 245 -9.28 -4.24 -52.30
CA ARG A 245 -8.65 -4.77 -53.52
C ARG A 245 -9.25 -6.11 -53.94
N ALA A 246 -9.45 -7.03 -53.00
CA ALA A 246 -10.07 -8.32 -53.30
C ALA A 246 -11.50 -8.18 -53.84
N ASN A 247 -12.27 -7.20 -53.36
CA ASN A 247 -13.61 -6.92 -53.86
C ASN A 247 -13.59 -6.40 -55.31
N ILE A 248 -12.67 -5.48 -55.61
CA ILE A 248 -12.45 -4.99 -56.99
C ILE A 248 -12.05 -6.14 -57.91
N ASP A 249 -11.05 -6.95 -57.52
CA ASP A 249 -10.60 -8.10 -58.32
C ASP A 249 -11.71 -9.13 -58.56
N LEU A 250 -12.59 -9.35 -57.57
CA LEU A 250 -13.76 -10.22 -57.73
C LEU A 250 -14.76 -9.65 -58.72
N HIS A 251 -15.03 -8.33 -58.66
CA HIS A 251 -15.94 -7.68 -59.59
C HIS A 251 -15.42 -7.74 -61.02
N ASP A 252 -14.11 -7.50 -61.22
CA ASP A 252 -13.45 -7.60 -62.52
C ASP A 252 -13.51 -9.03 -63.09
N LYS A 253 -13.36 -10.05 -62.24
CA LYS A 253 -13.52 -11.46 -62.66
C LYS A 253 -14.94 -11.81 -63.03
N VAL A 254 -15.94 -11.36 -62.26
CA VAL A 254 -17.35 -11.56 -62.60
C VAL A 254 -17.66 -10.92 -63.94
N TRP A 255 -17.19 -9.69 -64.16
CA TRP A 255 -17.32 -8.98 -65.43
C TRP A 255 -16.70 -9.77 -66.61
N GLN A 256 -15.48 -10.29 -66.45
CA GLN A 256 -14.86 -11.14 -67.47
C GLN A 256 -15.66 -12.41 -67.75
N THR A 257 -16.24 -13.01 -66.72
CA THR A 257 -17.03 -14.25 -66.85
C THR A 257 -18.37 -13.98 -67.55
N GLU A 258 -19.03 -12.87 -67.23
CA GLU A 258 -20.25 -12.42 -67.92
C GLU A 258 -19.98 -12.13 -69.40
N LEU A 259 -18.91 -11.40 -69.72
CA LEU A 259 -18.50 -11.14 -71.11
C LEU A 259 -18.21 -12.45 -71.88
N LEU A 260 -17.53 -13.40 -71.25
CA LEU A 260 -17.26 -14.71 -71.85
C LEU A 260 -18.55 -15.49 -72.11
N LEU A 261 -19.48 -15.51 -71.15
CA LEU A 261 -20.78 -16.17 -71.29
C LEU A 261 -21.64 -15.52 -72.39
N GLU A 262 -21.65 -14.21 -72.48
CA GLU A 262 -22.34 -13.47 -73.53
C GLU A 262 -21.74 -13.79 -74.90
N ALA A 263 -20.41 -13.78 -75.01
CA ALA A 263 -19.71 -14.21 -76.22
C ALA A 263 -20.02 -15.68 -76.60
N SER A 264 -20.05 -16.59 -75.62
CA SER A 264 -20.41 -18.00 -75.87
C SER A 264 -21.86 -18.18 -76.30
N ARG A 265 -22.81 -17.45 -75.70
CA ARG A 265 -24.23 -17.48 -76.10
C ARG A 265 -24.44 -16.96 -77.53
N LEU A 266 -23.71 -15.91 -77.91
CA LEU A 266 -23.71 -15.44 -79.30
C LEU A 266 -23.07 -16.46 -80.26
N SER A 267 -22.13 -17.28 -79.77
CA SER A 267 -21.51 -18.33 -80.55
C SER A 267 -22.35 -19.62 -80.67
N GLU A 268 -23.35 -19.85 -79.81
CA GLU A 268 -24.25 -21.02 -79.91
C GLU A 268 -25.35 -20.86 -80.98
N ASN A 269 -25.74 -19.62 -81.32
CA ASN A 269 -26.71 -19.31 -82.38
C ASN A 269 -26.04 -19.25 -83.77
N LEU A 270 -25.49 -20.40 -84.20
CA LEU A 270 -24.58 -20.60 -85.33
C LEU A 270 -25.11 -20.29 -86.76
N GLU A 271 -26.28 -19.67 -86.93
CA GLU A 271 -26.79 -19.33 -88.27
C GLU A 271 -26.93 -17.82 -88.58
N ASP A 272 -26.81 -16.91 -87.59
CA ASP A 272 -26.95 -15.45 -87.79
C ASP A 272 -25.86 -14.62 -87.07
N MET A 273 -24.58 -14.92 -87.35
CA MET A 273 -23.42 -14.30 -86.67
C MET A 273 -23.23 -12.79 -86.90
N ALA A 274 -23.65 -12.24 -88.05
CA ALA A 274 -23.34 -10.85 -88.43
C ALA A 274 -24.05 -9.79 -87.55
N PRO A 275 -25.40 -9.82 -87.39
CA PRO A 275 -26.09 -8.79 -86.61
C PRO A 275 -25.81 -8.87 -85.11
N ALA A 276 -25.54 -10.08 -84.58
CA ALA A 276 -25.28 -10.28 -83.16
C ALA A 276 -23.89 -9.76 -82.76
N MET A 277 -22.86 -9.97 -83.60
CA MET A 277 -21.51 -9.43 -83.37
C MET A 277 -21.50 -7.90 -83.38
N GLU A 278 -22.24 -7.30 -84.31
CA GLU A 278 -22.42 -5.85 -84.38
C GLU A 278 -23.06 -5.29 -83.10
N GLN A 279 -24.05 -5.99 -82.53
CA GLN A 279 -24.71 -5.57 -81.29
C GLN A 279 -23.80 -5.66 -80.06
N LEU A 280 -22.95 -6.69 -79.96
CA LEU A 280 -21.93 -6.80 -78.90
C LEU A 280 -20.91 -5.66 -78.97
N VAL A 281 -20.41 -5.38 -80.17
CA VAL A 281 -19.38 -4.34 -80.42
C VAL A 281 -19.93 -2.97 -80.05
N ARG A 282 -21.20 -2.72 -80.37
CA ARG A 282 -21.88 -1.48 -80.03
C ARG A 282 -22.07 -1.33 -78.52
N SER A 283 -22.49 -2.40 -77.83
CA SER A 283 -22.64 -2.41 -76.36
C SER A 283 -21.30 -2.20 -75.64
N ILE A 284 -20.23 -2.82 -76.15
CA ILE A 284 -18.86 -2.64 -75.64
C ILE A 284 -18.36 -1.22 -75.88
N ALA A 285 -18.56 -0.67 -77.08
CA ALA A 285 -18.16 0.70 -77.43
C ALA A 285 -18.89 1.75 -76.57
N GLU A 286 -20.19 1.59 -76.38
CA GLU A 286 -21.04 2.50 -75.61
C GLU A 286 -20.71 2.49 -74.11
N LYS A 287 -20.43 1.31 -73.53
CA LYS A 287 -20.05 1.19 -72.12
C LYS A 287 -18.60 1.59 -71.82
N LEU A 288 -17.68 1.41 -72.78
CA LEU A 288 -16.27 1.84 -72.64
C LEU A 288 -16.04 3.30 -73.05
N GLY A 289 -17.06 3.97 -73.60
CA GLY A 289 -16.99 5.39 -74.01
C GLY A 289 -16.20 5.63 -75.29
N TYR A 290 -16.15 4.66 -76.20
CA TYR A 290 -15.49 4.78 -77.49
C TYR A 290 -16.51 5.07 -78.61
N ASP A 291 -16.21 6.07 -79.45
CA ASP A 291 -17.12 6.51 -80.52
C ASP A 291 -17.21 5.52 -81.69
N VAL A 292 -16.17 4.72 -81.92
CA VAL A 292 -16.09 3.76 -83.04
C VAL A 292 -15.31 2.52 -82.62
N CYS A 293 -15.90 1.34 -82.79
CA CYS A 293 -15.22 0.05 -82.77
C CYS A 293 -15.42 -0.66 -84.10
N VAL A 294 -14.37 -1.35 -84.59
CA VAL A 294 -14.39 -2.13 -85.83
C VAL A 294 -13.90 -3.54 -85.53
N VAL A 295 -14.65 -4.54 -85.96
CA VAL A 295 -14.30 -5.96 -85.86
C VAL A 295 -13.79 -6.46 -87.19
N LEU A 296 -12.57 -7.00 -87.17
CA LEU A 296 -11.93 -7.61 -88.33
C LEU A 296 -11.94 -9.13 -88.16
N ARG A 297 -12.46 -9.85 -89.16
CA ARG A 297 -12.30 -11.31 -89.26
C ARG A 297 -11.16 -11.62 -90.21
N TYR A 298 -10.20 -12.37 -89.71
CA TYR A 298 -9.12 -12.91 -90.52
C TYR A 298 -9.57 -14.22 -91.17
N ASP A 299 -9.54 -14.28 -92.50
CA ASP A 299 -9.78 -15.50 -93.26
C ASP A 299 -8.43 -16.16 -93.57
N GLU A 300 -8.14 -17.28 -92.89
CA GLU A 300 -6.91 -18.04 -93.05
C GLU A 300 -6.72 -18.62 -94.47
N SER A 301 -7.81 -18.93 -95.17
CA SER A 301 -7.73 -19.51 -96.52
C SER A 301 -7.35 -18.47 -97.56
N ALA A 302 -7.81 -17.23 -97.38
CA ALA A 302 -7.53 -16.11 -98.27
C ALA A 302 -6.35 -15.23 -97.82
N LYS A 303 -5.78 -15.46 -96.63
CA LYS A 303 -4.78 -14.59 -95.98
C LYS A 303 -5.17 -13.10 -96.00
N SER A 304 -6.45 -12.81 -95.77
CA SER A 304 -6.99 -11.45 -95.84
C SER A 304 -7.84 -11.12 -94.63
N LEU A 305 -7.82 -9.85 -94.23
CA LEU A 305 -8.68 -9.29 -93.18
C LEU A 305 -9.95 -8.75 -93.85
N MET A 306 -11.11 -9.25 -93.43
CA MET A 306 -12.41 -8.68 -93.81
C MET A 306 -13.02 -7.95 -92.62
N VAL A 307 -13.56 -6.76 -92.86
CA VAL A 307 -14.35 -6.03 -91.87
C VAL A 307 -15.68 -6.75 -91.71
N LEU A 308 -16.00 -7.10 -90.46
CA LEU A 308 -17.21 -7.86 -90.13
C LEU A 308 -18.32 -6.95 -89.58
N ALA A 309 -17.94 -5.86 -88.89
CA ALA A 309 -18.76 -4.69 -88.53
C ALA A 309 -17.84 -3.55 -88.09
#